data_AF-A0A534Z293-F1
#
_entry.id   AF-A0A534Z293-F1
#
_cell.length_a   1.000
_cell.length_b   1.000
_cell.length_c   1.000
_cell.angle_alpha   90.00
_cell.angle_beta   90.00
_cell.angle_gamma   90.00
#
_symmetry.space_group_name_H-M   'P 1'
#
loop_
_entity.id
_entity.type
_entity.pdbx_description
1 polymer ?
#
loop_
_entity_poly.entity_id
_entity_poly.type
_entity_poly.pdbx_seq_one_letter_code
_entity_poly.pdbx_strand_id
1 'polypeptide(L)'
;MGVTFTVLVISKAGEARGERTFRVRLVRPNGKPVGDDAEFRALFQNEESGANFILRVGIQTTEMGLYWVEVYVDGEDEPLARTPFRLIYEPGVKTP
;
A
#
# COMPACT_ATOMS: atom_id res chain seq x y z
N MET A 1 5.13 4.58 18.42
CA MET A 1 4.24 5.67 17.96
C MET A 1 3.19 5.04 17.05
N GLY A 2 1.92 5.42 17.24
CA GLY A 2 0.83 5.00 16.35
C GLY A 2 0.60 6.03 15.26
N VAL A 3 0.58 5.60 14.00
CA VAL A 3 0.27 6.45 12.85
C VAL A 3 -0.82 5.78 12.04
N THR A 4 -1.84 6.54 11.67
CA THR A 4 -2.93 6.07 10.80
C THR A 4 -3.02 6.90 9.55
N PHE A 5 -3.16 6.25 8.41
CA PHE A 5 -3.32 6.91 7.11
C PHE A 5 -4.20 6.07 6.18
N THR A 6 -4.65 6.67 5.09
CA THR A 6 -5.45 5.97 4.08
C THR A 6 -4.62 5.76 2.82
N VAL A 7 -4.67 4.54 2.29
CA VAL A 7 -4.10 4.19 0.99
C VAL A 7 -5.26 3.98 0.03
N LEU A 8 -5.17 4.61 -1.14
CA LEU A 8 -6.09 4.38 -2.26
C LEU A 8 -5.31 3.73 -3.39
N VAL A 9 -5.73 2.52 -3.78
CA VAL A 9 -5.24 1.84 -4.97
C VAL A 9 -6.35 1.89 -6.02
N ILE A 10 -6.07 2.50 -7.16
CA ILE A 10 -6.95 2.52 -8.33
C ILE A 10 -6.26 1.70 -9.40
N SER A 11 -6.92 0.66 -9.89
CA SER A 11 -6.46 -0.13 -11.02
C SER A 11 -7.40 0.04 -12.21
N LYS A 12 -6.81 0.11 -13.40
CA LYS A 12 -7.53 0.01 -14.68
C LYS A 12 -7.12 -1.31 -15.33
N ALA A 13 -8.09 -2.02 -15.90
CA ALA A 13 -7.88 -3.35 -16.48
C ALA A 13 -6.84 -3.33 -17.60
N GLY A 14 -6.95 -2.39 -18.54
CA GLY A 14 -6.17 -2.46 -19.78
C GLY A 14 -6.42 -3.83 -20.44
N GLU A 15 -5.36 -4.54 -20.78
CA GLU A 15 -5.48 -5.86 -21.41
C GLU A 15 -5.87 -6.98 -20.42
N ALA A 16 -5.84 -6.73 -19.11
CA ALA A 16 -6.21 -7.72 -18.11
C ALA A 16 -7.69 -8.13 -18.25
N ARG A 17 -7.94 -9.42 -18.05
CA ARG A 17 -9.27 -10.05 -18.04
C ARG A 17 -9.38 -11.03 -16.88
N GLY A 18 -10.61 -11.25 -16.43
CA GLY A 18 -10.94 -12.21 -15.37
C GLY A 18 -10.69 -11.66 -13.96
N GLU A 19 -10.75 -12.57 -12.97
CA GLU A 19 -10.43 -12.25 -11.58
C GLU A 19 -8.91 -12.11 -11.43
N ARG A 20 -8.49 -11.04 -10.76
CA ARG A 20 -7.10 -10.75 -10.40
C ARG A 20 -7.00 -10.54 -8.91
N THR A 21 -5.98 -11.14 -8.31
CA THR A 21 -5.72 -11.01 -6.87
C THR A 21 -4.59 -10.02 -6.66
N PHE A 22 -4.86 -8.97 -5.92
CA PHE A 22 -3.89 -7.95 -5.56
C PHE A 22 -3.51 -8.08 -4.10
N ARG A 23 -2.24 -7.79 -3.82
CA ARG A 23 -1.67 -7.83 -2.49
C ARG A 23 -0.95 -6.51 -2.20
N VAL A 24 -1.37 -5.81 -1.16
CA VAL A 24 -0.73 -4.57 -0.71
C VAL A 24 0.13 -4.89 0.50
N ARG A 25 1.43 -4.68 0.33
CA ARG A 25 2.45 -4.84 1.36
C ARG A 25 2.97 -3.48 1.77
N LEU A 26 3.12 -3.29 3.07
CA LEU A 26 3.84 -2.15 3.61
C LEU A 26 5.27 -2.56 3.97
N VAL A 27 6.27 -1.79 3.55
CA VAL A 27 7.69 -2.09 3.78
C VAL A 27 8.35 -0.99 4.60
N ARG A 28 9.11 -1.39 5.62
CA ARG A 28 9.88 -0.53 6.52
C ARG A 28 11.12 0.06 5.83
N PRO A 29 11.74 1.10 6.42
CA PRO A 29 13.03 1.63 5.96
C PRO A 29 14.15 0.58 5.89
N ASN A 30 14.09 -0.46 6.73
CA ASN A 30 15.03 -1.57 6.73
C ASN A 30 14.71 -2.68 5.70
N GLY A 31 13.69 -2.49 4.86
CA GLY A 31 13.28 -3.45 3.83
C GLY A 31 12.36 -4.58 4.32
N LYS A 32 12.03 -4.66 5.61
CA LYS A 32 11.16 -5.72 6.14
C LYS A 32 9.68 -5.35 6.00
N PRO A 33 8.77 -6.33 5.80
CA PRO A 33 7.34 -6.08 5.76
C PRO A 33 6.79 -5.65 7.13
N VAL A 34 5.78 -4.77 7.11
CA VAL A 34 5.02 -4.33 8.28
C VAL A 34 3.74 -5.14 8.37
N GLY A 35 3.69 -6.07 9.32
CA GLY A 35 2.50 -6.90 9.54
C GLY A 35 2.22 -7.81 8.35
N ASP A 36 0.96 -8.22 8.24
CA ASP A 36 0.46 -9.04 7.14
C ASP A 36 0.06 -8.17 5.96
N ASP A 37 0.14 -8.74 4.76
CA ASP A 37 -0.31 -8.07 3.55
C ASP A 37 -1.84 -8.02 3.49
N ALA A 38 -2.37 -6.94 2.93
CA ALA A 38 -3.79 -6.85 2.63
C ALA A 38 -4.07 -7.44 1.23
N GLU A 39 -5.01 -8.39 1.14
CA GLU A 39 -5.39 -9.02 -0.12
C GLU A 39 -6.78 -8.53 -0.57
N PHE A 40 -6.93 -8.30 -1.88
CA PHE A 40 -8.21 -7.97 -2.49
C PHE A 40 -8.30 -8.50 -3.92
N ARG A 41 -9.52 -8.74 -4.38
CA ARG A 41 -9.79 -9.29 -5.71
C ARG A 41 -10.56 -8.30 -6.55
N ALA A 42 -10.21 -8.21 -7.83
CA ALA A 42 -10.92 -7.42 -8.82
C ALA A 42 -11.33 -8.33 -9.99
N LEU A 43 -12.57 -8.20 -10.46
CA LEU A 43 -13.02 -8.83 -11.70
C LEU A 43 -12.97 -7.80 -12.84
N PHE A 44 -12.15 -8.06 -13.86
CA PHE A 44 -12.06 -7.21 -15.04
C PHE A 44 -12.79 -7.84 -16.24
N GLN A 45 -13.86 -7.19 -16.68
CA GLN A 45 -14.73 -7.68 -17.76
C GLN A 45 -14.30 -7.18 -19.14
N ASN A 46 -13.75 -5.97 -19.21
CA ASN A 46 -13.29 -5.32 -20.45
C ASN A 46 -12.13 -4.35 -20.14
N GLU A 47 -11.57 -3.73 -21.18
CA GLU A 47 -10.41 -2.82 -21.08
C GLU A 47 -10.67 -1.55 -20.26
N GLU A 48 -11.94 -1.14 -20.20
CA GLU A 48 -12.36 0.07 -19.49
C GLU A 48 -12.73 -0.22 -18.03
N SER A 49 -12.81 -1.51 -17.65
CA SER A 49 -13.08 -1.91 -16.28
C SER A 49 -11.97 -1.42 -15.35
N GLY A 50 -12.33 -1.13 -14.10
CA GLY A 50 -11.38 -0.72 -13.08
C GLY A 50 -11.87 -1.12 -11.69
N ALA A 51 -10.98 -1.04 -10.71
CA ALA A 51 -11.30 -1.33 -9.33
C ALA A 51 -10.57 -0.37 -8.38
N ASN A 52 -11.27 -0.01 -7.30
CA ASN A 52 -10.76 0.89 -6.27
C ASN A 52 -10.71 0.17 -4.94
N PHE A 53 -9.57 0.25 -4.26
CA PHE A 53 -9.36 -0.34 -2.95
C PHE A 53 -8.89 0.73 -1.98
N ILE A 54 -9.66 0.93 -0.91
CA ILE A 54 -9.38 1.93 0.13
C ILE A 54 -8.97 1.19 1.39
N LEU A 55 -7.71 1.30 1.77
CA LEU A 55 -7.16 0.67 2.96
C LEU A 55 -6.92 1.72 4.05
N ARG A 56 -7.47 1.48 5.24
CA ARG A 56 -7.13 2.24 6.44
C ARG A 56 -5.97 1.55 7.13
N VAL A 57 -4.78 2.11 6.98
CA VAL A 57 -3.54 1.53 7.51
C VAL A 57 -3.25 2.16 8.86
N GLY A 58 -3.07 1.32 9.87
CA GLY A 58 -2.55 1.71 11.18
C GLY A 58 -1.21 1.03 11.42
N ILE A 59 -0.16 1.81 11.62
CA ILE A 59 1.16 1.29 11.99
C ILE A 59 1.53 1.67 13.41
N GLN A 60 2.02 0.68 14.14
CA GLN A 60 2.76 0.89 15.39
C GLN A 60 4.24 0.76 15.05
N THR A 61 4.97 1.88 15.06
CA THR A 61 6.39 1.90 14.73
C THR A 61 7.18 2.82 15.65
N THR A 62 8.44 2.46 15.88
CA THR A 62 9.47 3.30 16.49
C THR A 62 10.50 3.75 15.47
N GLU A 63 10.47 3.18 14.26
CA GLU A 63 11.36 3.53 13.16
C GLU A 63 10.83 4.74 12.40
N MET A 64 11.69 5.72 12.16
CA MET A 64 11.46 6.83 11.24
C MET A 64 12.19 6.55 9.92
N GLY A 65 11.74 7.16 8.83
CA GLY A 65 12.40 7.04 7.54
C GLY A 65 11.44 6.82 6.38
N LEU A 66 11.97 6.27 5.29
CA LEU A 66 11.24 6.01 4.06
C LEU A 66 10.57 4.64 4.11
N TYR A 67 9.26 4.62 4.05
CA TYR A 67 8.43 3.42 3.92
C TYR A 67 7.94 3.29 2.48
N TRP A 68 7.53 2.09 2.10
CA TRP A 68 6.98 1.81 0.78
C TRP A 68 5.65 1.07 0.89
N VAL A 69 4.66 1.54 0.13
CA VAL A 69 3.47 0.77 -0.21
C VAL A 69 3.75 0.07 -1.53
N GLU A 70 3.79 -1.25 -1.49
CA GLU A 70 4.03 -2.11 -2.64
C GLU A 70 2.74 -2.87 -3.00
N VAL A 71 2.33 -2.77 -4.26
CA VAL A 71 1.15 -3.44 -4.78
C VAL A 71 1.61 -4.54 -5.72
N TYR A 72 1.24 -5.78 -5.42
CA TYR A 72 1.52 -6.96 -6.23
C TYR A 72 0.22 -7.48 -6.86
N VAL A 73 0.35 -8.23 -7.95
CA VAL A 73 -0.77 -8.89 -8.63
C VAL A 73 -0.42 -10.36 -8.88
N ASP A 74 -1.40 -11.24 -8.73
CA ASP A 74 -1.35 -12.68 -9.07
C ASP A 74 -0.12 -13.45 -8.57
N GLY A 75 0.40 -13.08 -7.40
CA GLY A 75 1.53 -13.77 -6.77
C GLY A 75 2.89 -13.44 -7.39
N GLU A 76 2.99 -12.41 -8.23
CA GLU A 76 4.26 -11.96 -8.80
C GLU A 76 5.24 -11.50 -7.70
N ASP A 77 6.54 -11.73 -7.96
CA ASP A 77 7.64 -11.38 -7.06
C ASP A 77 7.98 -9.89 -7.11
N GLU A 78 7.69 -9.23 -8.24
CA GLU A 78 7.91 -7.79 -8.42
C GLU A 78 6.61 -7.00 -8.19
N PRO A 79 6.68 -5.82 -7.54
CA PRO A 79 5.50 -5.01 -7.33
C PRO A 79 5.08 -4.33 -8.64
N LEU A 80 3.81 -4.48 -9.01
CA LEU A 80 3.15 -3.74 -10.09
C LEU A 80 3.26 -2.22 -9.88
N ALA A 81 3.16 -1.76 -8.64
CA ALA A 81 3.31 -0.35 -8.28
C ALA A 81 3.99 -0.20 -6.92
N ARG A 82 4.81 0.85 -6.79
CA ARG A 82 5.58 1.14 -5.59
C ARG A 82 5.51 2.62 -5.25
N THR A 83 4.90 2.96 -4.12
CA THR A 83 4.69 4.35 -3.69
C THR A 83 5.42 4.62 -2.37
N PRO A 84 6.36 5.59 -2.33
CA PRO A 84 7.06 5.93 -1.10
C PRO A 84 6.23 6.86 -0.21
N PHE A 85 6.41 6.74 1.10
CA PHE A 85 6.06 7.80 2.04
C PHE A 85 7.10 7.90 3.14
N ARG A 86 7.33 9.11 3.65
CA ARG A 86 8.34 9.35 4.68
C ARG A 86 7.66 9.63 6.01
N LEU A 87 8.05 8.88 7.04
CA LEU A 87 7.66 9.13 8.41
C LEU A 87 8.77 9.91 9.12
N ILE A 88 8.43 11.10 9.61
CA ILE A 88 9.30 11.98 10.40
C ILE A 88 8.57 12.24 11.72
N TYR A 89 9.29 12.21 12.83
CA TYR A 89 8.78 12.66 14.12
C TYR A 89 9.29 14.07 14.39
N GLU A 90 8.36 15.01 14.54
CA GLU A 90 8.64 16.36 14.99
C GLU A 90 8.07 16.52 16.40
N PRO A 91 8.91 16.74 17.43
CA PRO A 91 8.42 17.12 18.74
C PRO A 91 7.61 18.40 18.61
N GLY A 92 6.38 18.41 19.11
CA GLY A 92 5.59 19.65 19.15
C GLY A 92 6.34 20.72 19.93
N VAL A 93 6.59 21.87 19.29
CA VAL A 93 7.13 23.05 19.98
C VAL A 93 6.11 23.46 21.03
N LYS A 94 6.43 23.27 22.31
CA LYS A 94 5.65 23.88 23.40
C LYS A 94 5.82 25.39 23.27
N THR A 95 4.79 26.08 22.80
CA THR A 95 4.74 27.54 22.85
C THR A 95 4.78 27.95 24.33
N PRO A 96 5.68 28.88 24.72
CA PRO A 96 5.82 29.31 26.11
C PRO A 96 4.59 30.04 26.63
#